data_AF-A0A7H4MVP3-F1
#
_entry.id   AF-A0A7H4MVP3-F1
#
_cell.length_a   1.000
_cell.length_b   1.000
_cell.length_c   1.000
_cell.angle_alpha   90.00
_cell.angle_beta   90.00
_cell.angle_gamma   90.00
#
_symmetry.space_group_name_H-M   'P 1'
#
loop_
_entity.id
_entity.type
_entity.pdbx_description
1 polymer ?
#
loop_
_entity_poly.entity_id
_entity_poly.type
_entity_poly.pdbx_seq_one_letter_code
_entity_poly.pdbx_strand_id
1 'polypeptide(L)'
;MMAMSYGNVYVAQVAMGADKDQTLRAIAEAEAWPGPSLVIAYAACINHGLKAGMRCSQREAKRAVEAGYWHLWRYHPQREAEGKTPFMLDSEEPEESFRDFLLGEVRYASLHKTTPHLADALFSRTEEDARARFAQYRRLAGEE
;
A
#
# COMPACT_ATOMS: atom_id res chain seq x y z
N MET A 1 -1.98 6.34 8.31
CA MET A 1 -1.44 7.64 8.80
C MET A 1 -2.11 8.13 10.08
N MET A 2 -3.44 8.15 10.20
CA MET A 2 -4.10 8.64 11.44
C MET A 2 -3.62 7.94 12.72
N ALA A 3 -3.44 6.62 12.70
CA ALA A 3 -2.93 5.89 13.87
C ALA A 3 -1.49 6.29 14.27
N MET A 4 -0.67 6.75 13.30
CA MET A 4 0.70 7.17 13.57
C MET A 4 0.76 8.51 14.32
N SER A 5 -0.26 9.37 14.20
CA SER A 5 -0.24 10.69 14.86
C SER A 5 -0.33 10.61 16.38
N TYR A 6 -0.68 9.45 16.93
CA TYR A 6 -0.64 9.21 18.38
C TYR A 6 0.79 9.03 18.91
N GLY A 7 1.78 8.72 18.05
CA GLY A 7 3.19 8.58 18.41
C GLY A 7 3.56 7.30 19.19
N ASN A 8 2.59 6.60 19.78
CA ASN A 8 2.82 5.42 20.63
C ASN A 8 2.20 4.13 20.08
N VAL A 9 1.73 4.14 18.83
CA VAL A 9 1.09 3.00 18.17
C VAL A 9 2.06 2.45 17.12
N TYR A 10 2.38 1.16 17.15
CA TYR A 10 3.07 0.52 16.02
C TYR A 10 2.10 0.40 14.85
N VAL A 11 2.51 0.81 13.65
CA VAL A 11 1.64 0.72 12.48
C VAL A 11 2.41 0.17 11.30
N ALA A 12 1.85 -0.82 10.60
CA ALA A 12 2.44 -1.34 9.38
C ALA A 12 1.40 -1.48 8.27
N GLN A 13 1.81 -1.20 7.05
CA GLN A 13 1.06 -1.52 5.83
C GLN A 13 1.81 -2.63 5.09
N VAL A 14 1.12 -3.74 4.83
CA VAL A 14 1.72 -4.98 4.31
C VAL A 14 0.97 -5.50 3.10
N ALA A 15 1.66 -6.25 2.25
CA ALA A 15 1.07 -7.03 1.17
C ALA A 15 1.93 -8.28 0.91
N MET A 16 1.45 -9.44 1.35
CA MET A 16 2.19 -10.72 1.29
C MET A 16 2.64 -11.10 -0.12
N GLY A 17 1.85 -10.74 -1.13
CA GLY A 17 2.19 -11.04 -2.52
C GLY A 17 3.35 -10.20 -3.06
N ALA A 18 3.54 -9.00 -2.53
CA ALA A 18 4.64 -8.12 -2.87
C ALA A 18 5.92 -8.51 -2.14
N ASP A 19 5.85 -8.60 -0.81
CA ASP A 19 7.00 -8.97 0.02
C ASP A 19 6.53 -9.78 1.25
N LYS A 20 6.93 -11.06 1.27
CA LYS A 20 6.61 -11.99 2.37
C LYS A 20 7.47 -11.71 3.60
N ASP A 21 8.72 -11.34 3.41
CA ASP A 21 9.67 -11.11 4.50
C ASP A 21 9.29 -9.83 5.25
N GLN A 22 8.92 -8.77 4.51
CA GLN A 22 8.36 -7.55 5.11
C GLN A 22 7.08 -7.84 5.90
N THR A 23 6.19 -8.68 5.35
CA THR A 23 4.93 -9.05 6.03
C THR A 23 5.20 -9.79 7.34
N LEU A 24 6.08 -10.80 7.33
CA LEU A 24 6.44 -11.56 8.53
C LEU A 24 7.15 -10.68 9.56
N ARG A 25 8.07 -9.82 9.13
CA ARG A 25 8.77 -8.85 9.99
C ARG A 25 7.79 -7.89 10.66
N ALA A 26 6.85 -7.32 9.90
CA ALA A 26 5.85 -6.41 10.43
C ALA A 26 4.96 -7.06 11.49
N ILE A 27 4.56 -8.33 11.28
CA ILE A 27 3.77 -9.08 12.26
C ILE A 27 4.58 -9.36 13.52
N ALA A 28 5.85 -9.76 13.39
CA ALA A 28 6.71 -10.03 14.53
C ALA A 28 7.00 -8.77 15.35
N GLU A 29 7.29 -7.64 14.70
CA GLU A 29 7.48 -6.34 15.37
C GLU A 29 6.20 -5.85 16.05
N ALA A 30 5.05 -5.99 15.38
CA ALA A 30 3.75 -5.62 15.95
C ALA A 30 3.40 -6.43 17.20
N GLU A 31 3.75 -7.72 17.24
CA GLU A 31 3.51 -8.60 18.38
C GLU A 31 4.47 -8.31 19.54
N ALA A 32 5.74 -8.05 19.24
CA ALA A 32 6.75 -7.75 20.25
C ALA A 32 6.60 -6.36 20.88
N TRP A 33 5.91 -5.43 20.22
CA TRP A 33 5.70 -4.07 20.72
C TRP A 33 4.85 -4.07 22.00
N PRO A 34 5.35 -3.55 23.15
CA PRO A 34 4.59 -3.49 24.40
C PRO A 34 3.57 -2.34 24.39
N GLY A 35 2.69 -2.33 23.40
CA GLY A 35 1.70 -1.28 23.18
C GLY A 35 0.70 -1.64 22.07
N PRO A 36 -0.16 -0.70 21.67
CA PRO A 36 -1.12 -0.93 20.60
C PRO A 36 -0.41 -1.07 19.25
N SER A 37 -0.85 -2.04 18.45
CA SER A 37 -0.32 -2.33 17.13
C SER A 37 -1.43 -2.43 16.09
N LEU A 38 -1.21 -1.86 14.90
CA LEU A 38 -2.13 -1.91 13.77
C LEU A 38 -1.39 -2.40 12.52
N VAL A 39 -1.82 -3.55 11.98
CA VAL A 39 -1.31 -4.08 10.71
C VAL A 39 -2.43 -4.02 9.66
N ILE A 40 -2.19 -3.30 8.57
CA ILE A 40 -3.13 -3.13 7.47
C ILE A 40 -2.63 -3.97 6.28
N ALA A 41 -3.29 -5.08 6.01
CA ALA A 41 -2.91 -5.99 4.94
C ALA A 41 -3.76 -5.81 3.68
N TYR A 42 -3.12 -5.69 2.51
CA TYR A 42 -3.82 -5.77 1.24
C TYR A 42 -4.37 -7.18 1.01
N ALA A 43 -5.69 -7.31 0.90
CA ALA A 43 -6.38 -8.57 0.70
C ALA A 43 -7.18 -8.53 -0.61
N ALA A 44 -6.67 -9.21 -1.65
CA ALA A 44 -7.41 -9.39 -2.89
C ALA A 44 -8.71 -10.18 -2.64
N CYS A 45 -9.82 -9.75 -3.23
CA CYS A 45 -11.14 -10.33 -3.01
C CYS A 45 -11.86 -10.59 -4.33
N ILE A 46 -12.77 -11.58 -4.35
CA ILE A 46 -13.66 -11.85 -5.48
C ILE A 46 -14.44 -10.60 -5.93
N ASN A 47 -14.77 -9.70 -4.99
CA ASN A 47 -15.48 -8.45 -5.27
C ASN A 47 -14.65 -7.44 -6.07
N HIS A 48 -13.32 -7.58 -6.11
CA HIS A 48 -12.50 -6.78 -7.00
C HIS A 48 -12.66 -7.24 -8.45
N GLY A 49 -12.98 -8.53 -8.64
CA GLY A 49 -13.18 -9.15 -9.95
C GLY A 49 -11.89 -9.14 -10.77
N LEU A 50 -10.85 -9.80 -10.29
CA LEU A 50 -9.57 -9.89 -10.99
C LEU A 50 -9.77 -10.58 -12.35
N LYS A 51 -9.41 -9.90 -13.46
CA LYS A 51 -9.55 -10.50 -14.81
C LYS A 51 -8.70 -11.77 -14.98
N ALA A 52 -7.57 -11.83 -14.29
CA ALA A 52 -6.70 -13.02 -14.25
C ALA A 52 -7.22 -14.15 -13.33
N GLY A 53 -8.29 -13.90 -12.56
CA GLY A 53 -8.88 -14.84 -11.61
C GLY A 53 -8.17 -14.87 -10.24
N MET A 54 -8.89 -15.36 -9.22
CA MET A 54 -8.41 -15.37 -7.82
C MET A 54 -7.19 -16.27 -7.55
N ARG A 55 -6.88 -17.20 -8.46
CA ARG A 55 -5.63 -17.99 -8.41
C ARG A 55 -4.39 -17.10 -8.50
N CYS A 56 -4.55 -15.88 -9.03
CA CYS A 56 -3.49 -14.90 -9.17
C CYS A 56 -3.52 -13.82 -8.07
N SER A 57 -4.24 -14.04 -6.96
CA SER A 57 -4.38 -13.06 -5.86
C SER A 57 -3.06 -12.55 -5.28
N GLN A 58 -2.07 -13.43 -5.09
CA GLN A 58 -0.73 -13.05 -4.64
C GLN A 58 -0.01 -12.17 -5.68
N ARG A 59 -0.13 -12.53 -6.97
CA ARG A 59 0.42 -11.71 -8.06
C ARG A 59 -0.26 -10.34 -8.11
N GLU A 60 -1.56 -10.28 -7.86
CA GLU A 60 -2.29 -9.01 -7.84
C GLU A 60 -1.85 -8.11 -6.69
N ALA A 61 -1.59 -8.68 -5.51
CA ALA A 61 -1.03 -7.93 -4.39
C ALA A 61 0.37 -7.39 -4.70
N LYS A 62 1.19 -8.14 -5.46
CA LYS A 62 2.49 -7.66 -5.97
C LYS A 62 2.31 -6.46 -6.90
N ARG A 63 1.45 -6.60 -7.91
CA ARG A 63 1.13 -5.55 -8.88
C ARG A 63 0.57 -4.29 -8.22
N ALA A 64 -0.25 -4.43 -7.17
CA ALA A 64 -0.76 -3.29 -6.42
C ALA A 64 0.38 -2.45 -5.81
N VAL A 65 1.48 -3.08 -5.38
CA VAL A 65 2.67 -2.38 -4.87
C VAL A 65 3.53 -1.84 -6.01
N GLU A 66 3.80 -2.65 -7.03
CA GLU A 66 4.58 -2.26 -8.22
C GLU A 66 3.95 -1.08 -8.99
N ALA A 67 2.62 -0.98 -8.97
CA ALA A 67 1.87 0.12 -9.59
C ALA A 67 1.74 1.35 -8.67
N GLY A 68 2.17 1.29 -7.40
CA GLY A 68 2.01 2.39 -6.45
C GLY A 68 0.57 2.61 -5.97
N TYR A 69 -0.33 1.65 -6.22
CA TYR A 69 -1.68 1.68 -5.66
C TYR A 69 -1.65 1.45 -4.13
N TRP A 70 -0.77 0.56 -3.70
CA TRP A 70 -0.50 0.20 -2.32
C TRP A 70 1.00 0.38 -2.03
N HIS A 71 1.38 0.69 -0.80
CA HIS A 71 2.78 0.79 -0.41
C HIS A 71 3.06 -0.04 0.83
N LEU A 72 4.31 -0.45 0.99
CA LEU A 72 4.77 -1.19 2.15
C LEU A 72 5.57 -0.25 3.03
N TRP A 73 5.19 -0.15 4.29
CA TRP A 73 5.91 0.67 5.26
C TRP A 73 5.61 0.22 6.68
N ARG A 74 6.47 0.62 7.60
CA ARG A 74 6.36 0.36 9.03
C ARG A 74 6.68 1.63 9.81
N TYR A 75 5.90 1.89 10.84
CA TYR A 75 6.12 2.95 11.81
C TYR A 75 6.34 2.29 13.17
N HIS A 76 7.54 2.46 13.71
CA HIS A 76 7.94 1.86 14.98
C HIS A 76 8.32 2.96 15.99
N PRO A 77 7.48 3.23 17.01
CA PRO A 77 7.71 4.31 17.99
C PRO A 77 9.08 4.26 18.67
N GLN A 78 9.55 3.07 19.06
CA GLN A 78 10.84 2.89 19.75
C GLN A 78 12.04 3.49 19.02
N ARG A 79 11.99 3.61 17.69
CA ARG A 79 13.09 4.18 16.90
C ARG A 79 13.34 5.64 17.23
N GLU A 80 12.31 6.39 17.65
CA GLU A 80 12.49 7.77 18.11
C GLU A 80 13.38 7.84 19.35
N ALA A 81 13.22 6.90 20.29
CA ALA A 81 14.07 6.80 21.48
C ALA A 81 15.52 6.40 21.15
N GLU A 82 15.75 5.77 19.99
CA GLU A 82 17.08 5.47 19.45
C GLU A 82 17.65 6.62 18.59
N GLY A 83 16.94 7.75 18.46
CA GLY A 83 17.33 8.87 17.60
C GLY A 83 17.22 8.59 16.11
N LYS A 84 16.44 7.58 15.70
CA LYS A 84 16.22 7.18 14.30
C LYS A 84 14.83 7.60 13.83
N THR A 85 14.68 7.76 12.51
CA THR A 85 13.37 7.97 11.90
C THR A 85 12.45 6.77 12.18
N PRO A 86 11.27 6.97 12.81
CA PRO A 86 10.36 5.89 13.16
C PRO A 86 9.62 5.30 11.97
N PHE A 87 9.44 6.10 10.92
CA PHE A 87 8.84 5.67 9.67
C PHE A 87 9.91 5.06 8.76
N MET A 88 9.60 3.89 8.22
CA MET A 88 10.43 3.14 7.28
C MET A 88 9.55 2.83 6.07
N LEU A 89 9.93 3.33 4.90
CA LEU A 89 9.32 2.95 3.63
C LEU A 89 10.02 1.68 3.13
N ASP A 90 9.28 0.58 3.01
CA ASP A 90 9.83 -0.72 2.60
C ASP A 90 9.60 -0.97 1.08
N SER A 91 8.63 -0.31 0.45
CA SER A 91 8.37 -0.43 -0.99
C SER A 91 9.13 0.62 -1.80
N GLU A 92 9.68 0.21 -2.94
CA GLU A 92 10.43 1.07 -3.87
C GLU A 92 9.52 1.99 -4.72
N GLU A 93 10.12 2.76 -5.62
CA GLU A 93 9.37 3.58 -6.57
C GLU A 93 8.52 2.71 -7.51
N PRO A 94 7.27 3.11 -7.81
CA PRO A 94 6.41 2.36 -8.72
C PRO A 94 6.96 2.28 -10.14
N GLU A 95 6.98 1.08 -10.72
CA GLU A 95 7.44 0.80 -12.09
C GLU A 95 6.28 0.41 -13.03
N GLU A 96 5.18 -0.13 -12.49
CA GLU A 96 4.03 -0.57 -13.29
C GLU A 96 3.07 0.59 -13.58
N SER A 97 2.45 0.56 -14.77
CA SER A 97 1.39 1.49 -15.16
C SER A 97 0.20 1.41 -14.20
N PHE A 98 -0.08 2.51 -13.49
CA PHE A 98 -1.20 2.63 -12.57
C PHE A 98 -2.54 2.29 -13.25
N ARG A 99 -2.73 2.80 -14.47
CA ARG A 99 -3.95 2.56 -15.25
C ARG A 99 -4.12 1.11 -15.64
N ASP A 100 -3.04 0.42 -16.02
CA ASP A 100 -3.11 -1.00 -16.39
C ASP A 100 -3.39 -1.91 -15.20
N PHE A 101 -2.91 -1.53 -14.01
CA PHE A 101 -3.32 -2.16 -12.76
C PHE A 101 -4.83 -2.01 -12.54
N LEU A 102 -5.37 -0.79 -12.58
CA LEU A 102 -6.81 -0.55 -12.40
C LEU A 102 -7.66 -1.34 -13.41
N LEU A 103 -7.28 -1.28 -14.70
CA LEU A 103 -8.00 -1.99 -15.76
C LEU A 103 -7.87 -3.52 -15.65
N GLY A 104 -6.96 -4.04 -14.82
CA GLY A 104 -6.86 -5.46 -14.47
C GLY A 104 -8.02 -5.97 -13.61
N GLU A 105 -8.78 -5.08 -12.99
CA GLU A 105 -9.88 -5.42 -12.07
C GLU A 105 -11.24 -4.95 -12.63
N VAL A 106 -12.26 -5.81 -12.53
CA VAL A 106 -13.61 -5.52 -13.03
C VAL A 106 -14.25 -4.36 -12.29
N ARG A 107 -13.94 -4.14 -11.00
CA ARG A 107 -14.48 -3.01 -10.22
C ARG A 107 -14.16 -1.63 -10.82
N TYR A 108 -13.06 -1.51 -11.58
CA TYR A 108 -12.70 -0.29 -12.31
C TYR A 108 -13.07 -0.38 -13.79
N ALA A 109 -12.80 -1.53 -14.42
CA ALA A 109 -13.09 -1.72 -15.84
C ALA A 109 -14.58 -1.60 -16.19
N SER A 110 -15.49 -1.90 -15.24
CA SER A 110 -16.93 -1.71 -15.42
C SER A 110 -17.30 -0.24 -15.60
N LEU A 111 -16.71 0.67 -14.81
CA LEU A 111 -16.95 2.11 -14.90
C LEU A 111 -16.49 2.67 -16.26
N HIS A 112 -15.33 2.23 -16.75
CA HIS A 112 -14.85 2.62 -18.07
C HIS A 112 -15.77 2.14 -19.19
N LYS A 113 -16.46 0.99 -19.03
CA LYS A 113 -17.44 0.52 -20.02
C LYS A 113 -18.72 1.36 -20.02
N THR A 114 -19.18 1.82 -18.85
CA THR A 114 -20.45 2.55 -18.74
C THR A 114 -20.28 4.05 -19.00
N THR A 115 -19.20 4.64 -18.48
CA THR A 115 -18.98 6.09 -18.49
C THR A 115 -17.50 6.43 -18.73
N PRO A 116 -16.98 6.26 -19.97
CA PRO A 116 -15.55 6.38 -20.27
C PRO A 116 -14.93 7.72 -19.86
N HIS A 117 -15.57 8.85 -20.18
CA HIS A 117 -15.06 10.18 -19.86
C HIS A 117 -14.90 10.43 -18.35
N LEU A 118 -15.85 9.94 -17.56
CA LEU A 118 -15.78 10.05 -16.11
C LEU A 118 -14.74 9.09 -15.53
N ALA A 119 -14.65 7.88 -16.08
CA ALA A 119 -13.67 6.89 -15.67
C ALA A 119 -12.23 7.42 -15.86
N ASP A 120 -11.95 8.00 -17.02
CA ASP A 120 -10.62 8.54 -17.32
C ASP A 120 -10.26 9.70 -16.38
N ALA A 121 -11.19 10.62 -16.13
CA ALA A 121 -10.97 11.70 -15.17
C ALA A 121 -10.70 11.18 -13.75
N LEU A 122 -11.45 10.16 -13.31
CA LEU A 122 -11.26 9.56 -11.98
C LEU A 122 -9.97 8.74 -11.90
N PHE A 123 -9.56 8.05 -12.96
CA PHE A 123 -8.31 7.30 -13.00
C PHE A 123 -7.11 8.23 -12.91
N SER A 124 -7.09 9.33 -13.68
CA SER A 124 -6.03 10.35 -13.58
C SER A 124 -5.95 10.94 -12.17
N ARG A 125 -7.08 11.32 -11.58
CA ARG A 125 -7.11 11.82 -10.21
C ARG A 125 -6.60 10.80 -9.19
N THR A 126 -6.98 9.53 -9.35
CA THR A 126 -6.55 8.47 -8.43
C THR A 126 -5.04 8.24 -8.51
N GLU A 127 -4.47 8.31 -9.72
CA GLU A 127 -3.03 8.23 -9.93
C GLU A 127 -2.29 9.42 -9.29
N GLU A 128 -2.81 10.64 -9.46
CA GLU A 128 -2.27 11.85 -8.81
C GLU A 128 -2.30 11.73 -7.28
N ASP A 129 -3.42 11.28 -6.70
CA ASP A 129 -3.57 11.05 -5.27
C ASP A 129 -2.58 9.99 -4.76
N ALA A 130 -2.34 8.93 -5.54
CA ALA A 130 -1.36 7.90 -5.21
C ALA A 130 0.07 8.44 -5.22
N ARG A 131 0.45 9.21 -6.26
CA ARG A 131 1.76 9.87 -6.36
C ARG A 131 1.99 10.85 -5.20
N ALA A 132 0.99 11.66 -4.86
CA ALA A 132 1.07 12.61 -3.75
C ALA A 132 1.26 11.89 -2.40
N ARG A 133 0.55 10.77 -2.20
CA ARG A 133 0.69 9.93 -0.99
C ARG A 133 2.07 9.28 -0.91
N PHE A 134 2.60 8.76 -2.00
CA PHE A 134 3.96 8.21 -2.05
C PHE A 134 5.02 9.26 -1.71
N ALA A 135 4.93 10.46 -2.31
CA ALA A 135 5.83 11.56 -1.99
C ALA A 135 5.78 11.97 -0.52
N GLN A 136 4.60 11.88 0.12
CA GLN A 136 4.49 12.09 1.56
C GLN A 136 5.20 10.99 2.36
N TYR A 137 5.12 9.73 1.95
CA TYR A 137 5.84 8.64 2.62
C TYR A 137 7.35 8.78 2.51
N ARG A 138 7.87 9.16 1.33
CA ARG A 138 9.29 9.45 1.14
C ARG A 138 9.79 10.56 2.08
N ARG A 139 9.02 11.66 2.20
CA ARG A 139 9.32 12.73 3.18
C ARG A 139 9.34 12.22 4.62
N LEU A 140 8.40 11.35 5.00
CA LEU A 140 8.38 10.77 6.35
C LEU A 140 9.54 9.81 6.60
N ALA A 141 10.03 9.13 5.57
CA ALA A 141 11.21 8.25 5.65
C ALA A 141 12.54 9.03 5.70
N GLY A 142 12.53 10.32 5.35
CA GLY A 142 13.74 11.14 5.21
C GLY A 142 14.45 10.94 3.87
N GLU A 143 13.74 10.46 2.85
CA GLU A 143 14.24 10.25 1.49
C GLU A 143 13.82 11.42 0.60
N GLU A 144 14.64 12.47 0.53
CA GLU A 144 14.47 13.57 -0.44
C GLU A 144 15.05 13.23 -1.82
#